data_AF-A0A9D9LRT0-F1
#
_entry.id   AF-A0A9D9LRT0-F1
#
_cell.length_a   1.000
_cell.length_b   1.000
_cell.length_c   1.000
_cell.angle_alpha   90.00
_cell.angle_beta   90.00
_cell.angle_gamma   90.00
#
_symmetry.space_group_name_H-M   'P 1'
#
loop_
_entity.id
_entity.type
_entity.pdbx_description
1 polymer ?
#
loop_
_entity_poly.entity_id
_entity_poly.type
_entity_poly.pdbx_seq_one_letter_code
_entity_poly.pdbx_strand_id
1 'polypeptide(L)'
;MPNIKASILSVKRDAKKRAKNAAEKSRVRTAMRKVLDAVDAGNGEEAKSLLRLACKTIDKAAANHVYHKNTAARKKSRLARKVNALK
;
A
#
# COMPACT_ATOMS: atom_id res chain seq x y z
N MET A 1 17.05 23.41 15.66
CA MET A 1 17.66 22.08 15.46
C MET A 1 17.73 21.36 16.80
N PRO A 2 17.78 20.02 16.87
CA PRO A 2 17.95 19.33 18.14
C PRO A 2 19.35 19.64 18.69
N ASN A 3 19.43 20.06 19.95
CA ASN A 3 20.70 20.43 20.60
C ASN A 3 21.38 19.20 21.24
N ILE A 4 20.60 18.16 21.58
CA ILE A 4 21.09 16.92 22.17
C ILE A 4 21.57 15.96 21.06
N LYS A 5 22.77 15.39 21.22
CA LYS A 5 23.38 14.45 20.25
C LYS A 5 22.44 13.29 19.87
N ALA A 6 21.77 12.69 20.87
CA ALA A 6 20.81 11.61 20.66
C ALA A 6 19.62 12.05 19.77
N SER A 7 19.11 13.26 19.97
CA SER A 7 18.00 13.80 19.19
C SER A 7 18.38 14.09 17.74
N ILE A 8 19.60 14.59 17.48
CA ILE A 8 20.13 14.76 16.12
C ILE A 8 20.17 13.41 15.38
N LEU A 9 20.60 12.35 16.07
CA LEU A 9 20.64 11.00 15.50
C LEU A 9 19.24 10.45 15.20
N SER A 10 18.26 10.67 16.09
CA SER A 10 16.87 10.25 15.84
C SER A 10 16.33 10.90 14.58
N VAL A 11 16.48 12.21 14.43
CA VAL A 11 16.00 12.96 13.24
C VAL A 11 16.57 12.38 11.94
N LYS A 12 17.87 12.03 11.91
CA LYS A 12 18.49 11.38 10.75
C LYS A 12 17.89 10.00 10.46
N ARG A 13 17.67 9.18 11.49
CA ARG A 13 17.06 7.84 11.36
C ARG A 13 15.61 7.92 10.88
N ASP A 14 14.86 8.87 11.41
CA ASP A 14 13.45 9.07 11.09
C ASP A 14 13.26 9.57 9.66
N ALA A 15 14.14 10.47 9.17
CA ALA A 15 14.16 10.88 7.77
C ALA A 15 14.37 9.69 6.82
N LYS A 16 15.34 8.81 7.12
CA LYS A 16 15.60 7.59 6.33
C LYS A 16 14.41 6.63 6.32
N LYS A 17 13.80 6.39 7.49
CA LYS A 17 12.59 5.55 7.60
C LYS A 17 11.41 6.16 6.83
N ARG A 18 11.22 7.48 6.93
CA ARG A 18 10.16 8.21 6.24
C ARG A 18 10.29 8.07 4.72
N ALA A 19 11.49 8.23 4.16
CA ALA A 19 11.73 8.06 2.73
C ALA A 19 11.37 6.65 2.24
N LYS A 20 11.84 5.60 2.95
CA LYS A 20 11.51 4.20 2.63
C LYS A 20 10.00 3.94 2.68
N ASN A 21 9.35 4.39 3.75
CA ASN A 21 7.91 4.19 3.95
C ASN A 21 7.06 4.99 2.96
N ALA A 22 7.53 6.16 2.52
CA ALA A 22 6.86 6.96 1.49
C ALA A 22 6.83 6.22 0.14
N ALA A 23 7.96 5.63 -0.26
CA ALA A 23 8.05 4.83 -1.48
C ALA A 23 7.09 3.62 -1.44
N GLU A 24 7.08 2.87 -0.32
CA GLU A 24 6.20 1.71 -0.18
C GLU A 24 4.71 2.09 -0.16
N LYS A 25 4.35 3.17 0.55
CA LYS A 25 2.98 3.71 0.52
C LYS A 25 2.58 4.15 -0.89
N SER A 26 3.51 4.73 -1.66
CA SER A 26 3.27 5.11 -3.06
C SER A 26 2.97 3.89 -3.93
N ARG A 27 3.80 2.83 -3.86
CA ARG A 27 3.57 1.58 -4.60
C ARG A 27 2.20 0.98 -4.33
N VAL A 28 1.79 0.92 -3.06
CA VAL A 28 0.47 0.41 -2.68
C VAL A 28 -0.64 1.30 -3.26
N ARG A 29 -0.51 2.63 -3.21
CA ARG A 29 -1.51 3.53 -3.83
C ARG A 29 -1.62 3.33 -5.33
N THR A 30 -0.51 3.19 -6.03
CA THR A 30 -0.50 2.94 -7.48
C THR A 30 -1.15 1.60 -7.82
N ALA A 31 -0.83 0.54 -7.08
CA ALA A 31 -1.44 -0.78 -7.29
C ALA A 31 -2.96 -0.76 -7.04
N MET A 32 -3.41 -0.06 -6.00
CA MET A 32 -4.85 0.13 -5.75
C MET A 32 -5.53 0.91 -6.87
N ARG A 33 -4.88 1.97 -7.38
CA ARG A 33 -5.43 2.78 -8.49
C ARG A 33 -5.61 1.94 -9.75
N LYS A 34 -4.60 1.18 -10.16
CA LYS A 34 -4.69 0.29 -11.33
C LYS A 34 -5.87 -0.70 -11.25
N VAL A 35 -6.15 -1.24 -10.06
CA VAL A 35 -7.32 -2.12 -9.88
C VAL A 35 -8.62 -1.35 -10.03
N LEU A 36 -8.70 -0.13 -9.51
CA LEU A 36 -9.89 0.72 -9.66
C LEU A 36 -10.10 1.13 -11.13
N ASP A 37 -9.04 1.52 -11.83
CA ASP A 37 -9.12 1.89 -13.25
C ASP A 37 -9.61 0.71 -14.11
N ALA A 38 -9.13 -0.52 -13.84
CA ALA A 38 -9.58 -1.72 -14.54
C ALA A 38 -11.03 -2.13 -14.19
N VAL A 39 -11.46 -1.83 -12.96
CA VAL A 39 -12.85 -1.99 -12.52
C VAL A 39 -13.75 -1.01 -13.27
N ASP A 40 -13.37 0.25 -13.34
CA ASP A 40 -14.14 1.29 -14.04
C ASP A 40 -14.19 1.05 -15.55
N ALA A 41 -13.15 0.41 -16.11
CA ALA A 41 -13.11 0.00 -17.52
C ALA A 41 -13.93 -1.26 -17.86
N GLY A 42 -14.49 -1.97 -16.87
CA GLY A 42 -15.32 -3.16 -17.12
C GLY A 42 -14.56 -4.46 -17.43
N ASN A 43 -13.22 -4.44 -17.40
CA ASN A 43 -12.40 -5.61 -17.76
C ASN A 43 -12.25 -6.60 -16.61
N GLY A 44 -13.19 -7.54 -16.49
CA GLY A 44 -13.26 -8.50 -15.37
C GLY A 44 -12.06 -9.44 -15.22
N GLU A 45 -11.39 -9.84 -16.31
CA GLU A 45 -10.19 -10.69 -16.23
C GLU A 45 -8.94 -9.92 -15.78
N GLU A 46 -8.75 -8.74 -16.36
CA GLU A 46 -7.64 -7.83 -16.02
C GLU A 46 -7.76 -7.35 -14.57
N ALA A 47 -8.97 -7.03 -14.11
CA ALA A 47 -9.22 -6.66 -12.72
C ALA A 47 -8.82 -7.78 -11.73
N LYS A 48 -9.04 -9.05 -12.08
CA LYS A 48 -8.64 -10.20 -11.22
C LYS A 48 -7.12 -10.37 -11.17
N SER A 49 -6.41 -10.21 -12.29
CA SER A 49 -4.96 -10.33 -12.34
C SER A 49 -4.28 -9.19 -11.56
N LEU A 50 -4.76 -7.96 -11.75
CA LEU A 50 -4.30 -6.78 -11.03
C LEU A 50 -4.61 -6.86 -9.54
N LEU A 51 -5.77 -7.42 -9.15
CA LEU A 51 -6.11 -7.63 -7.74
C LEU A 51 -5.12 -8.56 -7.04
N ARG A 52 -4.68 -9.65 -7.70
CA ARG A 52 -3.66 -10.56 -7.12
C ARG A 52 -2.35 -9.82 -6.87
N LEU A 53 -1.91 -9.00 -7.82
CA LEU A 53 -0.71 -8.16 -7.67
C LEU A 53 -0.88 -7.13 -6.56
N ALA A 54 -2.02 -6.45 -6.50
CA ALA A 54 -2.32 -5.48 -5.45
C ALA A 54 -2.31 -6.13 -4.06
N CYS A 55 -2.94 -7.29 -3.88
CA CYS A 55 -2.90 -8.05 -2.63
C CYS A 55 -1.46 -8.38 -2.21
N LYS A 56 -0.62 -8.87 -3.14
CA LYS A 56 0.80 -9.16 -2.87
C LYS A 56 1.56 -7.92 -2.39
N THR A 57 1.33 -6.76 -3.01
CA THR A 57 1.99 -5.51 -2.58
C THR A 57 1.50 -5.02 -1.22
N ILE A 58 0.20 -5.15 -0.93
CA ILE A 58 -0.39 -4.77 0.36
C ILE A 58 0.17 -5.64 1.49
N ASP A 59 0.28 -6.95 1.25
CA ASP A 59 0.78 -7.88 2.26
C ASP A 59 2.29 -7.72 2.51
N LYS A 60 3.08 -7.41 1.48
CA LYS A 60 4.48 -7.01 1.65
C LYS A 60 4.63 -5.73 2.47
N ALA A 61 3.77 -4.74 2.25
CA ALA A 61 3.78 -3.50 3.03
C ALA A 61 3.36 -3.73 4.50
N ALA A 62 2.47 -4.70 4.75
CA ALA A 62 2.11 -5.13 6.10
C ALA A 62 3.26 -5.87 6.81
N ALA A 63 3.95 -6.78 6.10
CA ALA A 63 5.11 -7.50 6.63
C ALA A 63 6.26 -6.55 6.97
N ASN A 64 6.46 -5.50 6.17
CA ASN A 64 7.44 -4.44 6.44
C ASN A 64 6.96 -3.41 7.48
N HIS A 65 5.85 -3.67 8.18
CA HIS A 65 5.29 -2.81 9.23
C HIS A 65 4.93 -1.39 8.76
N VAL A 66 4.76 -1.17 7.45
CA VAL A 66 4.33 0.12 6.89
C VAL A 66 2.83 0.34 7.11
N TYR A 67 2.05 -0.75 7.11
CA TYR A 67 0.64 -0.77 7.48
C TYR A 67 0.39 -1.79 8.59
N HIS A 68 -0.55 -1.46 9.47
CA HIS A 68 -1.06 -2.45 10.41
C HIS A 68 -1.82 -3.57 9.66
N LYS A 69 -1.79 -4.79 10.19
CA LYS A 69 -2.46 -5.97 9.61
C LYS A 69 -3.94 -5.70 9.30
N ASN A 70 -4.63 -5.02 10.21
CA ASN A 70 -6.06 -4.67 10.04
C ASN A 70 -6.28 -3.65 8.91
N THR A 71 -5.35 -2.71 8.71
CA THR A 71 -5.43 -1.75 7.59
C THR A 71 -5.22 -2.46 6.26
N ALA A 72 -4.26 -3.39 6.20
CA ALA A 72 -4.02 -4.22 5.03
C ALA A 72 -5.25 -5.09 4.71
N ALA A 73 -5.81 -5.79 5.70
CA ALA A 73 -7.04 -6.59 5.55
C ALA A 73 -8.23 -5.76 5.04
N ARG A 74 -8.45 -4.57 5.62
CA ARG A 74 -9.52 -3.66 5.19
C ARG A 74 -9.36 -3.22 3.72
N LYS A 75 -8.13 -2.91 3.30
CA LYS A 75 -7.84 -2.54 1.90
C LYS A 75 -8.09 -3.70 0.94
N LYS A 76 -7.62 -4.90 1.26
CA LYS A 76 -7.87 -6.12 0.45
C LYS A 76 -9.37 -6.40 0.32
N SER A 77 -10.10 -6.37 1.43
CA SER A 77 -11.55 -6.60 1.45
C SER A 77 -12.31 -5.60 0.58
N ARG A 78 -11.98 -4.31 0.65
CA ARG A 78 -12.62 -3.27 -0.17
C ARG A 78 -12.37 -3.46 -1.67
N LEU A 79 -11.14 -3.80 -2.07
CA LEU A 79 -10.83 -4.05 -3.48
C LEU A 79 -11.54 -5.31 -4.00
N ALA A 80 -11.54 -6.38 -3.21
CA ALA A 80 -12.23 -7.62 -3.57
C ALA A 80 -13.73 -7.41 -3.76
N ARG A 81 -14.37 -6.62 -2.89
CA ARG A 81 -15.80 -6.27 -3.04
C ARG A 81 -16.09 -5.54 -4.35
N LYS A 82 -15.23 -4.59 -4.76
CA LYS A 82 -15.41 -3.86 -6.02
C LYS A 82 -15.24 -4.76 -7.25
N VAL A 83 -14.20 -5.59 -7.28
CA VAL A 83 -13.99 -6.53 -8.39
C VAL A 83 -15.10 -7.59 -8.47
N ASN A 84 -15.62 -8.04 -7.33
CA ASN A 84 -16.73 -8.99 -7.30
C ASN A 84 -18.09 -8.36 -7.66
N ALA A 85 -18.24 -7.04 -7.52
CA ALA A 85 -19.48 -6.34 -7.92
C ALA A 85 -19.59 -6.13 -9.44
N LEU A 86 -18.49 -6.31 -10.17
CA LEU A 86 -18.44 -6.31 -11.64
C LEU A 86 -18.77 -7.65 -12.28
N LYS A 87 -18.92 -8.69 -11.46
CA LYS A 87 -19.28 -10.03 -11.92
C LYS A 87 -20.75 -10.10 -12.30
#